data_AF-A0A077B2M2-F1
#
_entry.id   AF-A0A077B2M2-F1
#
_cell.length_a   1.000
_cell.length_b   1.000
_cell.length_c   1.000
_cell.angle_alpha   90.00
_cell.angle_beta   90.00
_cell.angle_gamma   90.00
#
_symmetry.space_group_name_H-M   'P 1'
#
loop_
_entity.id
_entity.type
_entity.pdbx_description
1 polymer ?
#
loop_
_entity_poly.entity_id
_entity_poly.type
_entity_poly.pdbx_seq_one_letter_code
_entity_poly.pdbx_strand_id
1 'polypeptide(L)'
;YAIFDKYFKQPNCGSPSCPAGTGKNSMHYLLSWYYAWGGATDSNAGWAWRIGSSHAHWGYQNPFAAWALSTVPELKPKSATGASDWATSLTRQIQFYKWLQSAEGAIAGGATNSWQGHYASRPSNLPKFYGMTYDWQPVYPDP
;
A
#
# COMPACT_ATOMS: atom_id res chain seq x y z
N TYR A 1 2.70 6.49 -6.10
CA TYR A 1 1.69 6.88 -5.09
C TYR A 1 0.99 5.69 -4.47
N ALA A 2 0.53 4.69 -5.24
CA ALA A 2 -0.14 3.49 -4.71
C ALA A 2 0.64 2.71 -3.62
N ILE A 3 1.97 2.89 -3.52
CA ILE A 3 2.80 2.19 -2.52
C ILE A 3 2.82 2.83 -1.14
N PHE A 4 2.10 3.93 -0.94
CA PHE A 4 1.99 4.64 0.33
C PHE A 4 0.65 4.39 1.02
N ASP A 5 0.69 4.40 2.35
CA ASP A 5 -0.49 4.54 3.19
C ASP A 5 -1.35 5.77 2.78
N LYS A 6 -2.67 5.69 2.99
CA LYS A 6 -3.64 6.72 2.57
C LYS A 6 -3.26 8.12 3.04
N TYR A 7 -2.87 8.25 4.31
CA TYR A 7 -2.50 9.54 4.90
C TYR A 7 -1.04 9.55 5.33
N PHE A 8 -0.19 8.81 4.61
CA PHE A 8 1.25 8.71 4.85
C PHE A 8 1.59 8.35 6.30
N LYS A 9 0.75 7.55 6.97
CA LYS A 9 1.04 7.01 8.30
C LYS A 9 1.98 5.82 8.18
N GLN A 10 2.80 5.60 9.21
CA GLN A 10 3.69 4.45 9.25
C GLN A 10 2.88 3.13 9.39
N PRO A 11 3.41 2.00 8.90
CA PRO A 11 2.89 0.68 9.23
C PRO A 11 2.76 0.49 10.75
N ASN A 12 1.80 -0.30 11.21
CA ASN A 12 1.42 -0.45 12.62
C ASN A 12 0.75 0.78 13.28
N CYS A 13 0.32 1.81 12.53
CA CYS A 13 -0.50 2.89 13.08
C CYS A 13 -1.87 2.39 13.59
N GLY A 14 -2.12 2.43 14.91
CA GLY A 14 -3.37 1.95 15.54
C GLY A 14 -4.21 3.04 16.19
N SER A 15 -4.00 4.30 15.78
CA SER A 15 -4.78 5.46 16.21
C SER A 15 -4.63 6.58 15.16
N PRO A 16 -5.64 7.45 14.92
CA PRO A 16 -5.50 8.65 14.10
C PRO A 16 -4.34 9.56 14.52
N SER A 17 -4.01 9.57 15.82
CA SER A 17 -2.94 10.37 16.42
C SER A 17 -1.53 9.76 16.27
N CYS A 18 -1.40 8.59 15.62
CA CYS A 18 -0.09 7.99 15.39
C CYS A 18 0.82 8.95 14.59
N PRO A 19 2.15 8.88 14.78
CA PRO A 19 3.08 9.71 14.02
C PRO A 19 2.88 9.57 12.51
N ALA A 20 2.98 10.69 11.81
CA ALA A 20 3.12 10.66 10.36
C ALA A 20 4.42 9.95 9.96
N GLY A 21 4.46 9.46 8.74
CA GLY A 21 5.69 9.00 8.12
C GLY A 21 6.63 10.14 7.78
N THR A 22 7.92 9.85 7.77
CA THR A 22 9.00 10.70 7.30
C THR A 22 9.81 9.95 6.25
N GLY A 23 10.19 10.63 5.17
CA GLY A 23 10.83 9.98 4.03
C GLY A 23 9.94 8.89 3.42
N LYS A 24 10.38 7.63 3.49
CA LYS A 24 9.72 6.47 2.86
C LYS A 24 9.09 5.49 3.85
N ASN A 25 9.09 5.78 5.15
CA ASN A 25 8.62 4.82 6.16
C ASN A 25 7.09 4.66 6.22
N SER A 26 6.33 5.43 5.44
CA SER A 26 4.90 5.19 5.17
C SER A 26 4.63 4.42 3.87
N MET A 27 5.69 4.00 3.16
CA MET A 27 5.55 3.10 2.02
C MET A 27 5.40 1.66 2.50
N HIS A 28 4.27 1.03 2.17
CA HIS A 28 4.09 -0.42 2.34
C HIS A 28 4.60 -1.23 1.13
N TYR A 29 4.98 -0.57 0.02
CA TYR A 29 5.55 -1.19 -1.19
C TYR A 29 4.65 -2.22 -1.89
N LEU A 30 3.34 -2.13 -1.66
CA LEU A 30 2.32 -2.91 -2.36
C LEU A 30 1.50 -1.97 -3.25
N LEU A 31 0.90 -2.50 -4.31
CA LEU A 31 -0.10 -1.76 -5.06
C LEU A 31 -1.39 -1.76 -4.24
N SER A 32 -1.67 -0.64 -3.56
CA SER A 32 -2.92 -0.44 -2.83
C SER A 32 -4.10 -0.18 -3.77
N TRP A 33 -5.31 -0.19 -3.21
CA TRP A 33 -6.55 -0.08 -3.98
C TRP A 33 -6.64 1.14 -4.90
N TYR A 34 -6.05 2.26 -4.48
CA TYR A 34 -5.98 3.49 -5.25
C TYR A 34 -4.89 4.41 -4.74
N TYR A 35 -4.60 5.41 -5.55
CA TYR A 35 -4.15 6.71 -5.09
C TYR A 35 -5.07 7.76 -5.70
N ALA A 36 -5.21 8.90 -5.04
CA ALA A 36 -6.02 10.00 -5.56
C ALA A 36 -5.33 11.34 -5.32
N TRP A 37 -5.75 12.34 -6.09
CA TRP A 37 -5.26 13.70 -5.98
C TRP A 37 -6.39 14.67 -6.35
N GLY A 38 -6.27 15.90 -5.87
CA GLY A 38 -7.23 16.96 -6.17
C GLY A 38 -6.65 18.33 -5.85
N GLY A 39 -7.39 19.38 -6.23
CA GLY A 39 -6.98 20.75 -6.00
C GLY A 39 -8.12 21.72 -6.30
N ALA A 40 -7.96 22.94 -5.81
CA ALA A 40 -8.92 24.00 -6.07
C ALA A 40 -8.94 24.38 -7.55
N THR A 41 -10.13 24.68 -8.08
CA THR A 41 -10.29 25.30 -9.40
C THR A 41 -10.19 26.82 -9.33
N ASP A 42 -10.41 27.41 -8.16
CA ASP A 42 -10.22 28.82 -7.89
C ASP A 42 -8.77 29.11 -7.50
N SER A 43 -8.11 29.99 -8.25
CA SER A 43 -6.74 30.43 -7.99
C SER A 43 -6.57 31.11 -6.63
N ASN A 44 -7.63 31.65 -6.03
CA ASN A 44 -7.58 32.30 -4.73
C ASN A 44 -7.59 31.34 -3.55
N ALA A 45 -7.94 30.06 -3.76
CA ALA A 45 -8.03 29.09 -2.66
C ALA A 45 -6.68 28.45 -2.30
N GLY A 46 -5.77 28.29 -3.28
CA GLY A 46 -4.37 27.95 -3.03
C GLY A 46 -4.10 26.55 -2.44
N TRP A 47 -4.97 25.56 -2.64
CA TRP A 47 -4.80 24.21 -2.08
C TRP A 47 -4.81 23.09 -3.12
N ALA A 48 -4.06 22.02 -2.82
CA ALA A 48 -4.07 20.74 -3.51
C ALA A 48 -3.75 19.61 -2.52
N TRP A 49 -4.12 18.38 -2.85
CA TRP A 49 -3.91 17.20 -2.00
C TRP A 49 -3.57 15.96 -2.81
N ARG A 50 -2.93 14.99 -2.14
CA ARG A 50 -2.65 13.64 -2.64
C ARG A 50 -2.87 12.63 -1.51
N ILE A 51 -3.36 11.45 -1.85
CA ILE A 51 -3.47 10.31 -0.94
C ILE A 51 -3.01 9.03 -1.63
N GLY A 52 -2.47 8.09 -0.85
CA GLY A 52 -2.36 6.68 -1.26
C GLY A 52 -3.63 5.90 -0.90
N SER A 53 -3.45 4.64 -0.54
CA SER A 53 -4.50 3.85 0.12
C SER A 53 -3.85 2.91 1.13
N SER A 54 -4.47 2.77 2.30
CA SER A 54 -3.97 1.91 3.37
C SER A 54 -4.34 0.44 3.16
N HIS A 55 -5.14 0.12 2.13
CA HIS A 55 -5.67 -1.22 1.87
C HIS A 55 -5.01 -1.80 0.62
N ALA A 56 -4.41 -2.99 0.74
CA ALA A 56 -3.79 -3.72 -0.35
C ALA A 56 -4.49 -5.06 -0.55
N HIS A 57 -4.96 -5.31 -1.77
CA HIS A 57 -5.58 -6.56 -2.18
C HIS A 57 -4.59 -7.35 -3.04
N TRP A 58 -4.48 -8.67 -2.86
CA TRP A 58 -3.52 -9.50 -3.60
C TRP A 58 -3.70 -9.39 -5.12
N GLY A 59 -4.96 -9.38 -5.58
CA GLY A 59 -5.30 -9.31 -7.00
C GLY A 59 -4.84 -8.04 -7.74
N TYR A 60 -4.44 -6.99 -7.01
CA TYR A 60 -3.89 -5.76 -7.61
C TYR A 60 -2.37 -5.81 -7.79
N GLN A 61 -1.69 -6.77 -7.18
CA GLN A 61 -0.25 -6.86 -7.28
C GLN A 61 0.14 -7.26 -8.72
N ASN A 62 1.28 -6.76 -9.19
CA ASN A 62 1.80 -7.05 -10.52
C ASN A 62 3.34 -7.16 -10.46
N PRO A 63 3.87 -8.34 -10.07
CA PRO A 63 5.31 -8.56 -9.99
C PRO A 63 6.03 -8.36 -11.33
N PHE A 64 5.36 -8.62 -12.46
CA PHE A 64 5.96 -8.41 -13.78
C PHE A 64 6.23 -6.92 -14.05
N ALA A 65 5.24 -6.05 -13.79
CA ALA A 65 5.43 -4.60 -13.91
C ALA A 65 6.51 -4.10 -12.94
N ALA A 66 6.53 -4.61 -11.70
CA ALA A 66 7.55 -4.22 -10.73
C ALA A 66 8.96 -4.62 -11.18
N TRP A 67 9.14 -5.83 -11.73
CA TRP A 67 10.40 -6.28 -12.33
C TRP A 67 10.82 -5.42 -13.52
N ALA A 68 9.89 -5.13 -14.43
CA ALA A 68 10.16 -4.32 -15.61
C ALA A 68 10.67 -2.92 -15.21
N LEU A 69 9.97 -2.26 -14.30
CA LEU A 69 10.28 -0.91 -13.83
C LEU A 69 11.54 -0.85 -12.95
N SER A 70 11.97 -1.98 -12.36
CA SER A 70 13.21 -2.04 -11.58
C SER A 70 14.44 -2.43 -12.38
N THR A 71 14.28 -3.17 -13.50
CA THR A 71 15.38 -3.91 -14.12
C THR A 71 15.57 -3.57 -15.60
N VAL A 72 14.49 -3.47 -16.38
CA VAL A 72 14.56 -3.26 -17.84
C VAL A 72 15.01 -1.83 -18.14
N PRO A 73 16.17 -1.63 -18.79
CA PRO A 73 16.75 -0.30 -19.00
C PRO A 73 15.79 0.72 -19.62
N GLU A 74 14.99 0.29 -20.60
CA GLU A 74 14.04 1.11 -21.35
C GLU A 74 12.82 1.54 -20.52
N LEU A 75 12.50 0.78 -19.46
CA LEU A 75 11.31 1.01 -18.62
C LEU A 75 11.65 1.59 -17.24
N LYS A 76 12.93 1.71 -16.88
CA LYS A 76 13.34 2.30 -15.61
C LYS A 76 12.87 3.75 -15.48
N PRO A 77 12.17 4.12 -14.39
CA PRO A 77 11.82 5.51 -14.13
C PRO A 77 13.06 6.39 -14.00
N LYS A 78 13.03 7.58 -14.61
CA LYS A 78 14.14 8.56 -14.56
C LYS A 78 14.36 9.20 -13.18
N SER A 79 13.38 9.11 -12.29
CA SER A 79 13.47 9.66 -10.93
C SER A 79 14.57 8.95 -10.12
N ALA A 80 15.28 9.71 -9.28
CA ALA A 80 16.45 9.23 -8.52
C ALA A 80 16.26 7.91 -7.75
N THR A 81 15.03 7.60 -7.31
CA THR A 81 14.75 6.38 -6.51
C THR A 81 13.61 5.53 -7.05
N GLY A 82 13.09 5.83 -8.25
CA GLY A 82 11.92 5.11 -8.79
C GLY A 82 12.22 3.63 -9.03
N ALA A 83 13.35 3.32 -9.66
CA ALA A 83 13.75 1.93 -9.93
C ALA A 83 14.00 1.12 -8.63
N SER A 84 14.60 1.73 -7.61
CA SER A 84 14.84 1.05 -6.32
C SER A 84 13.57 0.84 -5.50
N ASP A 85 12.61 1.76 -5.59
CA ASP A 85 11.28 1.58 -4.99
C ASP A 85 10.52 0.42 -5.65
N TRP A 86 10.61 0.29 -6.97
CA TRP A 86 10.02 -0.84 -7.69
C TRP A 86 10.73 -2.16 -7.40
N ALA A 87 12.05 -2.17 -7.22
CA ALA A 87 12.78 -3.37 -6.79
C ALA A 87 12.32 -3.84 -5.40
N THR A 88 12.11 -2.91 -4.48
CA THR A 88 11.57 -3.20 -3.16
C THR A 88 10.13 -3.70 -3.25
N SER A 89 9.32 -3.08 -4.12
CA SER A 89 7.94 -3.49 -4.37
C SER A 89 7.85 -4.88 -4.97
N LEU A 90 8.71 -5.25 -5.94
CA LEU A 90 8.77 -6.60 -6.49
C LEU A 90 8.94 -7.66 -5.40
N THR A 91 9.94 -7.46 -4.53
CA THR A 91 10.21 -8.37 -3.42
C THR A 91 9.01 -8.44 -2.47
N ARG A 92 8.44 -7.28 -2.12
CA ARG A 92 7.31 -7.20 -1.20
C ARG A 92 6.05 -7.87 -1.76
N GLN A 93 5.78 -7.71 -3.05
CA GLN A 93 4.63 -8.33 -3.72
C GLN A 93 4.76 -9.86 -3.71
N ILE A 94 5.93 -10.41 -4.04
CA ILE A 94 6.16 -11.87 -3.99
C ILE A 94 5.99 -12.40 -2.56
N GLN A 95 6.51 -11.69 -1.55
CA GLN A 95 6.30 -12.05 -0.14
C GLN A 95 4.81 -12.02 0.24
N PHE A 96 4.05 -11.06 -0.29
CA PHE A 96 2.61 -10.92 -0.02
C PHE A 96 1.81 -12.07 -0.59
N TYR A 97 2.09 -12.50 -1.83
CA TYR A 97 1.50 -13.71 -2.42
C TYR A 97 1.77 -14.94 -1.57
N LYS A 98 3.04 -15.16 -1.16
CA LYS A 98 3.41 -16.31 -0.33
C LYS A 98 2.74 -16.28 1.05
N TRP A 99 2.62 -15.10 1.65
CA TRP A 99 1.99 -14.93 2.95
C TRP A 99 0.47 -15.19 2.92
N LEU A 100 -0.19 -14.86 1.81
CA LEU A 100 -1.64 -15.03 1.63
C LEU A 100 -2.05 -16.39 1.08
N GLN A 101 -1.12 -17.26 0.72
CA GLN A 101 -1.44 -18.55 0.16
C GLN A 101 -2.04 -19.48 1.23
N SER A 102 -3.24 -20.01 0.98
CA SER A 102 -3.92 -20.99 1.83
C SER A 102 -3.21 -22.35 1.76
N ALA A 103 -3.57 -23.26 2.67
CA ALA A 103 -3.04 -24.62 2.68
C ALA A 103 -3.34 -25.38 1.37
N GLU A 104 -4.47 -25.06 0.72
CA GLU A 104 -4.93 -25.63 -0.55
C GLU A 104 -4.33 -24.93 -1.77
N GLY A 105 -3.68 -23.77 -1.57
CA GLY A 105 -2.95 -23.04 -2.61
C GLY A 105 -3.66 -21.80 -3.17
N ALA A 106 -4.89 -21.49 -2.75
CA ALA A 106 -5.59 -20.26 -3.14
C ALA A 106 -4.97 -19.03 -2.45
N ILE A 107 -5.13 -17.84 -3.02
CA ILE A 107 -4.60 -16.60 -2.43
C ILE A 107 -5.72 -15.85 -1.71
N ALA A 108 -5.58 -15.63 -0.41
CA ALA A 108 -6.51 -14.88 0.44
C ALA A 108 -6.48 -13.37 0.13
N GLY A 109 -7.45 -12.62 0.68
CA GLY A 109 -7.72 -11.21 0.33
C GLY A 109 -6.53 -10.25 0.36
N GLY A 110 -5.99 -9.92 1.54
CA GLY A 110 -4.90 -8.96 1.64
C GLY A 110 -4.63 -8.43 3.04
N ALA A 111 -4.32 -7.14 3.12
CA ALA A 111 -4.00 -6.48 4.39
C ALA A 111 -4.32 -4.98 4.38
N THR A 112 -4.48 -4.41 5.56
CA THR A 112 -4.67 -2.97 5.77
C THR A 112 -3.75 -2.39 6.83
N ASN A 113 -3.24 -1.17 6.59
CA ASN A 113 -2.61 -0.36 7.63
C ASN A 113 -3.63 0.42 8.47
N SER A 114 -4.81 0.71 7.91
CA SER A 114 -5.89 1.47 8.56
C SER A 114 -7.07 0.55 8.83
N TRP A 115 -7.07 -0.07 10.01
CA TRP A 115 -8.17 -0.94 10.43
C TRP A 115 -9.48 -0.12 10.47
N GLN A 116 -10.54 -0.67 9.89
CA GLN A 116 -11.84 -0.01 9.71
C GLN A 116 -11.77 1.39 9.03
N GLY A 117 -10.68 1.67 8.30
CA GLY A 117 -10.51 2.92 7.55
C GLY A 117 -10.19 4.17 8.37
N HIS A 118 -10.04 4.05 9.69
CA HIS A 118 -9.76 5.18 10.59
C HIS A 118 -8.62 4.91 11.58
N TYR A 119 -7.69 4.01 11.22
CA TYR A 119 -6.58 3.56 12.06
C TYR A 119 -7.06 3.05 13.43
N ALA A 120 -8.15 2.28 13.46
CA ALA A 120 -8.65 1.69 14.69
C ALA A 120 -7.63 0.77 15.36
N SER A 121 -7.88 0.46 16.63
CA SER A 121 -7.17 -0.64 17.29
C SER A 121 -7.41 -1.95 16.53
N ARG A 122 -6.36 -2.76 16.39
CA ARG A 122 -6.37 -3.99 15.59
C ARG A 122 -6.69 -5.19 16.47
N PRO A 123 -7.41 -6.20 15.97
CA PRO A 123 -7.50 -7.49 16.64
C PRO A 123 -6.11 -8.09 16.86
N SER A 124 -5.84 -8.59 18.05
CA SER A 124 -4.53 -9.17 18.43
C SER A 124 -4.29 -10.55 17.83
N ASN A 125 -5.36 -11.25 17.44
CA ASN A 125 -5.33 -12.60 16.88
C ASN A 125 -5.12 -12.64 15.36
N LEU A 126 -5.15 -11.49 14.68
CA LEU A 126 -4.94 -11.46 13.24
C LEU A 126 -3.45 -11.34 12.89
N PRO A 127 -2.96 -12.14 11.92
CA PRO A 127 -1.57 -12.05 11.50
C PRO A 127 -1.27 -10.70 10.84
N LYS A 128 0.00 -10.31 10.88
CA LYS A 128 0.47 -9.05 10.30
C LYS A 128 1.51 -9.28 9.22
N PHE A 129 1.45 -8.47 8.17
CA PHE A 129 2.43 -8.42 7.10
C PHE A 129 3.11 -7.05 7.10
N TYR A 130 4.38 -6.99 7.52
CA TYR A 130 5.13 -5.73 7.65
C TYR A 130 4.37 -4.64 8.44
N GLY A 131 3.57 -5.05 9.43
CA GLY A 131 2.78 -4.18 10.29
C GLY A 131 1.36 -3.85 9.79
N MET A 132 0.99 -4.30 8.58
CA MET A 132 -0.39 -4.27 8.10
C MET A 132 -1.15 -5.49 8.61
N THR A 133 -2.39 -5.32 9.06
CA THR A 133 -3.24 -6.41 9.56
C THR A 133 -3.90 -7.14 8.41
N TYR A 134 -3.93 -8.48 8.48
CA TYR A 134 -4.67 -9.32 7.55
C TYR A 134 -6.14 -8.88 7.43
N ASP A 135 -6.62 -8.84 6.19
CA ASP A 135 -7.99 -8.54 5.84
C ASP A 135 -8.43 -9.54 4.76
N TRP A 136 -9.45 -10.33 5.06
CA TRP A 136 -9.92 -11.37 4.14
C TRP A 136 -10.74 -10.80 2.98
N GLN A 137 -11.26 -9.57 3.13
CA GLN A 137 -12.04 -8.85 2.11
C GLN A 137 -11.61 -7.37 2.03
N PRO A 138 -10.39 -7.07 1.56
CA PRO A 138 -9.91 -5.70 1.51
C PRO A 138 -10.88 -4.78 0.75
N VAL A 139 -11.18 -3.64 1.38
CA VAL A 139 -11.94 -2.49 0.83
C VAL A 139 -13.46 -2.66 0.83
N TYR A 140 -14.00 -3.65 0.12
CA TYR A 140 -15.44 -3.80 -0.06
C TYR A 140 -15.95 -5.09 0.58
N PRO A 141 -16.83 -5.01 1.59
CA PRO A 141 -17.36 -6.17 2.29
C PRO A 141 -18.69 -6.70 1.73
N ASP A 142 -19.19 -6.08 0.66
CA ASP A 142 -20.38 -6.49 -0.08
C ASP A 142 -19.89 -6.73 -1.51
N PRO A 143 -19.81 -7.98 -2.02
CA PRO A 143 -19.55 -8.15 -3.45
C PRO A 143 -20.50 -7.27 -4.27
#